data_AF-A0A938EH46-F1
#
_entry.id   AF-A0A938EH46-F1
#
_cell.length_a   1.000
_cell.length_b   1.000
_cell.length_c   1.000
_cell.angle_alpha   90.00
_cell.angle_beta   90.00
_cell.angle_gamma   90.00
#
_symmetry.space_group_name_H-M   'P 1'
#
loop_
_entity.id
_entity.type
_entity.pdbx_description
1 polymer ?
#
loop_
_entity_poly.entity_id
_entity_poly.type
_entity_poly.pdbx_seq_one_letter_code
_entity_poly.pdbx_strand_id
1 'polypeptide(L)'
;MPDTPASDAAAGLTDEARLAVNALTRHAENLLNLGQMLDQAAQSMGWHCSKATRYRDSVAMHRVDARRIAAELQSLAKEIEDGARRVNPDVEINLRLPGVERAQQQMDDWMRKHRPGARP
;
A
#
# COMPACT_ATOMS: atom_id res chain seq x y z
N MET A 1 -18.64 -32.78 -29.12
CA MET A 1 -18.72 -31.34 -28.89
C MET A 1 -17.54 -31.00 -27.98
N PRO A 2 -16.40 -30.49 -28.48
CA PRO A 2 -15.32 -30.07 -27.60
C PRO A 2 -15.67 -28.72 -26.96
N ASP A 3 -15.29 -28.60 -25.69
CA ASP A 3 -15.66 -27.55 -24.77
C ASP A 3 -15.17 -26.14 -25.18
N THR A 4 -15.92 -25.17 -24.68
CA THR A 4 -15.95 -23.74 -24.99
C THR A 4 -14.63 -22.98 -24.75
N PRO A 5 -14.16 -22.13 -25.70
CA PRO A 5 -12.98 -21.26 -25.53
C PRO A 5 -13.15 -20.14 -24.48
N ALA A 6 -14.37 -19.92 -23.99
CA ALA A 6 -14.67 -18.91 -22.97
C ALA A 6 -14.10 -19.27 -21.58
N SER A 7 -13.95 -20.57 -21.28
CA SER A 7 -13.44 -21.04 -19.98
C SER A 7 -11.94 -20.76 -19.84
N ASP A 8 -11.16 -20.98 -20.90
CA ASP A 8 -9.70 -20.78 -20.88
C ASP A 8 -9.32 -19.30 -20.85
N ALA A 9 -10.08 -18.44 -21.54
CA ALA A 9 -9.87 -17.00 -21.51
C ALA A 9 -10.17 -16.40 -20.13
N ALA A 10 -11.23 -16.87 -19.46
CA ALA A 10 -11.56 -16.44 -18.09
C ALA A 10 -10.49 -16.89 -17.08
N ALA A 11 -9.95 -18.11 -17.23
CA ALA A 11 -8.86 -18.61 -16.40
C ALA A 11 -7.58 -17.76 -16.55
N GLY A 12 -7.17 -17.44 -17.78
CA GLY A 12 -6.00 -16.60 -18.05
C GLY A 12 -6.11 -15.18 -17.45
N LEU A 13 -7.26 -14.53 -17.60
CA LEU A 13 -7.55 -13.22 -16.98
C LEU A 13 -7.43 -13.26 -15.46
N THR A 14 -7.90 -14.33 -14.83
CA THR A 14 -7.86 -14.47 -13.36
C THR A 14 -6.44 -14.72 -12.84
N ASP A 15 -5.59 -15.41 -13.60
CA ASP A 15 -4.18 -15.59 -13.27
C ASP A 15 -3.39 -14.28 -13.37
N GLU A 16 -3.62 -13.50 -14.43
CA GLU A 16 -3.01 -12.17 -14.59
C GLU A 16 -3.44 -11.21 -13.48
N ALA A 17 -4.73 -11.20 -13.12
CA ALA A 17 -5.25 -10.40 -12.02
C ALA A 17 -4.58 -10.78 -10.69
N ARG A 18 -4.41 -12.08 -10.41
CA ARG A 18 -3.71 -12.56 -9.20
C ARG A 18 -2.26 -12.09 -9.15
N LEU A 19 -1.54 -12.15 -10.28
CA LEU A 19 -0.16 -11.68 -10.37
C LEU A 19 -0.07 -10.16 -10.14
N ALA A 20 -0.97 -9.39 -10.76
CA ALA A 20 -1.04 -7.94 -10.60
C ALA A 20 -1.32 -7.54 -9.16
N VAL A 21 -2.33 -8.15 -8.53
CA VAL A 21 -2.67 -7.91 -7.11
C VAL A 21 -1.47 -8.20 -6.21
N ASN A 22 -0.79 -9.33 -6.39
CA ASN A 22 0.39 -9.68 -5.60
C ASN A 22 1.55 -8.69 -5.79
N ALA A 23 1.78 -8.21 -7.01
CA ALA A 23 2.81 -7.24 -7.31
C ALA A 23 2.52 -5.88 -6.66
N LEU A 24 1.30 -5.36 -6.82
CA LEU A 24 0.86 -4.09 -6.22
C LEU A 24 0.96 -4.13 -4.69
N THR A 25 0.50 -5.23 -4.12
CA THR A 25 0.54 -5.51 -2.68
C THR A 25 1.97 -5.49 -2.15
N ARG A 26 2.89 -6.19 -2.82
CA ARG A 26 4.32 -6.20 -2.47
C ARG A 26 4.98 -4.82 -2.62
N HIS A 27 4.63 -4.07 -3.66
CA HIS A 27 5.16 -2.72 -3.87
C HIS A 27 4.68 -1.75 -2.78
N ALA A 28 3.42 -1.84 -2.36
CA ALA A 28 2.90 -1.07 -1.24
C ALA A 28 3.68 -1.33 0.05
N GLU A 29 3.95 -2.60 0.38
CA GLU A 29 4.76 -2.97 1.55
C GLU A 29 6.20 -2.43 1.47
N ASN A 30 6.84 -2.57 0.31
CA ASN A 30 8.20 -2.09 0.10
C ASN A 30 8.29 -0.57 0.29
N LEU A 31 7.30 0.20 -0.18
CA LEU A 31 7.23 1.65 0.00
C LEU A 31 7.09 2.04 1.48
N LEU A 32 6.23 1.33 2.22
CA LEU A 32 6.05 1.57 3.66
C LEU A 32 7.34 1.31 4.43
N ASN A 33 8.00 0.18 4.14
CA ASN A 33 9.26 -0.20 4.77
C ASN A 33 10.37 0.80 4.45
N LEU A 34 10.51 1.19 3.19
CA LEU A 34 11.52 2.17 2.77
C LEU A 34 11.31 3.53 3.44
N GLY A 35 10.06 4.03 3.45
CA GLY A 35 9.72 5.29 4.11
C GLY A 35 10.03 5.27 5.61
N GLN A 36 9.79 4.13 6.28
CA GLN A 36 10.14 3.95 7.69
C GLN A 36 11.65 3.87 7.92
N MET A 37 12.40 3.15 7.10
CA MET A 37 13.86 3.05 7.21
C MET A 37 14.54 4.42 7.03
N LEU A 38 14.08 5.20 6.04
CA LEU A 38 14.62 6.54 5.79
C LEU A 38 14.36 7.49 6.95
N ASP A 39 13.14 7.45 7.51
CA ASP A 39 12.79 8.26 8.69
C ASP A 39 13.62 7.88 9.91
N GLN A 40 13.79 6.59 10.19
CA GLN A 40 14.65 6.11 11.27
C GLN A 40 16.11 6.56 11.08
N ALA A 41 16.65 6.43 9.86
CA ALA A 41 18.00 6.89 9.54
C ALA A 41 18.14 8.40 9.75
N ALA A 42 17.17 9.20 9.29
CA ALA A 42 17.17 10.65 9.44
C ALA A 42 17.10 11.09 10.91
N GLN A 43 16.31 10.40 11.75
CA GLN A 43 16.22 10.68 13.19
C GLN A 43 17.47 10.23 13.96
N SER A 44 18.18 9.21 13.47
CA SER A 44 19.43 8.73 14.09
C SER A 44 20.62 9.66 13.87
N MET A 45 20.50 10.67 12.99
CA MET A 45 21.57 11.62 12.75
C MET A 45 21.84 12.49 13.98
N GLY A 46 23.08 12.48 14.49
CA GLY A 46 23.51 13.32 15.61
C GLY A 46 23.72 14.80 15.28
N TRP A 47 23.39 15.26 14.08
CA TRP A 47 23.61 16.64 13.63
C TRP A 47 22.45 17.56 13.99
N HIS A 48 22.73 18.60 14.78
CA HIS A 48 21.74 19.53 15.31
C HIS A 48 21.84 20.91 14.65
N CYS A 49 21.83 20.94 13.31
CA CYS A 49 21.86 22.19 12.54
C CYS A 49 20.58 22.40 11.73
N SER A 50 20.38 23.62 11.23
CA SER A 50 19.21 23.98 10.42
C SER A 50 19.08 23.10 9.16
N LYS A 51 20.21 22.75 8.52
CA LYS A 51 20.24 21.84 7.36
C LYS A 51 19.77 20.43 7.72
N ALA A 52 20.21 19.89 8.85
CA ALA A 52 19.79 18.57 9.32
C ALA A 52 18.29 18.54 9.70
N THR A 53 17.77 19.64 10.23
CA THR A 53 16.34 19.78 10.53
C THR A 53 15.51 19.78 9.24
N ARG A 54 15.87 20.60 8.25
CA ARG A 54 15.19 20.59 6.93
C ARG A 54 15.24 19.23 6.23
N TYR A 55 16.35 18.50 6.36
CA TYR A 55 16.44 17.14 5.84
C TYR A 55 15.46 16.19 6.54
N ARG A 56 15.40 16.21 7.88
CA ARG A 56 14.44 15.40 8.64
C ARG A 56 12.99 15.74 8.27
N ASP A 57 12.66 17.02 8.12
CA ASP A 57 11.33 17.45 7.68
C ASP A 57 11.00 16.92 6.27
N SER A 58 11.96 17.00 5.34
CA SER A 58 11.80 16.46 3.98
C SER A 58 11.59 14.94 3.98
N VAL A 59 12.34 14.20 4.80
CA VAL A 59 12.17 12.75 4.92
C VAL A 59 10.81 12.40 5.54
N ALA A 60 10.36 13.16 6.54
CA ALA A 60 9.04 12.98 7.13
C ALA A 60 7.93 13.19 6.09
N MET A 61 8.06 14.20 5.21
CA MET A 61 7.14 14.39 4.08
C MET A 61 7.15 13.21 3.12
N HIS A 62 8.33 12.74 2.69
CA HIS A 62 8.42 11.58 1.80
C HIS A 62 7.86 10.29 2.41
N ARG A 63 7.95 10.12 3.73
CA ARG A 63 7.29 9.00 4.43
C ARG A 63 5.77 9.10 4.34
N VAL A 64 5.20 10.29 4.44
CA VAL A 64 3.76 10.51 4.25
C VAL A 64 3.36 10.20 2.82
N ASP A 65 4.15 10.64 1.83
CA ASP A 65 3.89 10.32 0.42
C ASP A 65 3.97 8.82 0.14
N ALA A 66 4.97 8.13 0.68
CA ALA A 66 5.11 6.68 0.53
C ALA A 66 3.90 5.93 1.09
N ARG A 67 3.36 6.39 2.24
CA ARG A 67 2.13 5.86 2.82
C ARG A 67 0.91 6.10 1.95
N ARG A 68 0.79 7.30 1.37
CA ARG A 68 -0.31 7.64 0.44
C ARG A 68 -0.27 6.75 -0.79
N ILE A 69 0.88 6.62 -1.44
CA ILE A 69 1.05 5.78 -2.62
C ILE A 69 0.77 4.31 -2.29
N ALA A 70 1.26 3.81 -1.14
CA ALA A 70 0.97 2.45 -0.70
C ALA A 70 -0.54 2.19 -0.54
N ALA A 71 -1.29 3.16 -0.01
CA ALA A 71 -2.75 3.06 0.11
C ALA A 71 -3.44 3.08 -1.27
N GLU A 72 -2.97 3.92 -2.20
CA GLU A 72 -3.50 3.95 -3.58
C GLU A 72 -3.25 2.61 -4.30
N LEU A 73 -2.06 2.02 -4.16
CA LEU A 73 -1.73 0.70 -4.72
C LEU A 73 -2.61 -0.42 -4.14
N GLN A 74 -2.93 -0.34 -2.84
CA GLN A 74 -3.83 -1.29 -2.19
C GLN A 74 -5.28 -1.14 -2.65
N SER A 75 -5.75 0.10 -2.86
CA SER A 75 -7.07 0.36 -3.45
C SER A 75 -7.17 -0.26 -4.84
N LEU A 76 -6.15 -0.03 -5.68
CA LEU A 76 -6.10 -0.59 -7.02
C LEU A 76 -6.07 -2.13 -7.01
N ALA A 77 -5.30 -2.72 -6.10
CA ALA A 77 -5.26 -4.17 -5.93
C ALA A 77 -6.64 -4.74 -5.58
N LYS A 78 -7.39 -4.06 -4.71
CA LYS A 78 -8.76 -4.45 -4.37
C LYS A 78 -9.72 -4.31 -5.56
N GLU A 79 -9.62 -3.24 -6.34
CA GLU A 79 -10.45 -3.05 -7.53
C GLU A 79 -10.21 -4.15 -8.57
N ILE A 80 -8.95 -4.57 -8.77
CA ILE A 80 -8.59 -5.67 -9.67
C ILE A 80 -9.15 -7.00 -9.15
N GLU A 81 -9.06 -7.26 -7.85
CA GLU A 81 -9.63 -8.46 -7.25
C GLU A 81 -11.16 -8.51 -7.39
N ASP A 82 -11.85 -7.42 -7.07
CA ASP A 82 -13.30 -7.31 -7.20
C ASP A 82 -13.73 -7.52 -8.67
N GLY A 83 -12.94 -6.99 -9.61
CA GLY A 83 -13.10 -7.24 -11.04
C GLY A 83 -12.94 -8.71 -11.41
N ALA A 84 -11.88 -9.37 -10.92
CA ALA A 84 -11.62 -10.78 -11.17
C ALA A 84 -12.73 -11.69 -10.62
N ARG A 85 -13.24 -11.41 -9.39
CA ARG A 85 -14.35 -12.16 -8.79
C ARG A 85 -15.67 -12.01 -9.53
N ARG A 86 -15.92 -10.87 -10.20
CA ARG A 86 -17.11 -10.70 -11.05
C ARG A 86 -17.05 -11.56 -12.31
N VAL A 87 -15.84 -11.81 -12.83
CA VAL A 87 -15.63 -12.65 -14.01
C VAL A 87 -15.63 -14.13 -13.63
N ASN A 88 -15.00 -14.48 -12.51
CA ASN A 88 -14.98 -15.83 -11.98
C ASN A 88 -15.18 -15.81 -10.44
N PRO A 89 -16.37 -16.16 -9.94
CA PRO A 89 -16.69 -16.06 -8.51
C PRO A 89 -15.94 -17.08 -7.64
N ASP A 90 -15.40 -18.15 -8.23
CA ASP A 90 -14.66 -19.20 -7.52
C ASP A 90 -13.16 -18.85 -7.33
N VAL A 91 -12.73 -17.67 -7.80
CA VAL A 91 -11.34 -17.23 -7.68
C VAL A 91 -11.03 -16.72 -6.26
N GLU A 92 -10.23 -17.50 -5.55
CA GLU A 92 -9.62 -17.09 -4.28
C GLU A 92 -8.32 -16.29 -4.53
N ILE A 93 -8.41 -14.96 -4.47
CA ILE A 93 -7.23 -14.10 -4.36
C ILE A 93 -7.02 -13.83 -2.86
N ASN A 94 -6.04 -14.48 -2.25
CA ASN A 94 -5.76 -14.30 -0.83
C ASN A 94 -5.06 -12.96 -0.57
N LEU A 95 -5.83 -11.88 -0.36
CA LEU A 95 -5.37 -10.64 0.27
C LEU A 95 -5.09 -10.85 1.77
N ARG A 96 -4.11 -11.67 2.13
CA ARG A 96 -3.61 -11.72 3.52
C ARG A 96 -2.30 -10.96 3.61
N LEU A 97 -2.38 -9.71 4.07
CA LEU A 97 -1.23 -9.00 4.60
C LEU A 97 -1.43 -8.66 6.09
N PRO A 98 -0.67 -9.28 7.00
CA PRO A 98 -0.72 -8.99 8.45
C PRO A 98 -0.34 -7.55 8.84
N GLY A 99 0.21 -6.76 7.91
CA GLY A 99 0.71 -5.40 8.15
C GLY A 99 -0.29 -4.28 7.86
N VAL A 100 -1.33 -4.52 7.06
CA VAL A 100 -2.17 -3.45 6.47
C VAL A 100 -3.20 -2.91 7.45
N GLU A 101 -3.89 -3.77 8.20
CA GLU A 101 -4.82 -3.32 9.24
C GLU A 101 -4.10 -2.45 10.28
N ARG A 102 -2.87 -2.81 10.66
CA ARG A 102 -2.06 -1.99 11.57
C ARG A 102 -1.62 -0.68 10.94
N ALA A 103 -1.21 -0.68 9.66
CA ALA A 103 -0.78 0.54 8.97
C ALA A 103 -1.95 1.52 8.77
N GLN A 104 -3.14 1.02 8.44
CA GLN A 104 -4.37 1.81 8.29
C GLN A 104 -4.81 2.38 9.64
N GLN A 105 -4.85 1.55 10.69
CA GLN A 105 -5.19 1.98 12.05
C GLN A 105 -4.21 3.05 12.57
N GLN A 106 -2.91 2.89 12.32
CA GLN A 106 -1.89 3.88 12.69
C GLN A 106 -2.01 5.18 11.91
N MET A 107 -2.41 5.13 10.64
CA MET A 107 -2.67 6.32 9.82
C MET A 107 -3.90 7.06 10.34
N ASP A 108 -4.99 6.34 10.62
CA ASP A 108 -6.22 6.92 11.17
C ASP A 108 -5.99 7.58 12.53
N ASP A 109 -5.23 6.93 13.41
CA ASP A 109 -4.86 7.50 14.72
C ASP A 109 -3.91 8.70 14.60
N TRP A 110 -2.98 8.68 13.63
CA TRP A 110 -2.10 9.81 13.38
C TRP A 110 -2.87 11.02 12.83
N MET A 111 -3.77 10.79 11.87
CA MET A 111 -4.67 11.80 11.30
C MET A 111 -5.63 12.38 12.34
N ARG A 112 -6.08 11.57 13.30
CA ARG A 112 -6.90 12.04 14.43
C ARG A 112 -6.11 12.96 15.36
N LYS A 113 -4.84 12.62 15.65
CA LYS A 113 -3.97 13.41 16.55
C LYS A 113 -3.44 14.71 15.93
N HIS A 114 -3.27 14.75 14.61
CA HIS A 114 -2.65 15.89 13.91
C HIS A 114 -3.62 16.65 13.00
N ARG A 115 -4.94 16.47 13.20
CA ARG A 115 -5.96 17.19 12.45
C ARG A 115 -5.81 18.69 12.71
N PRO A 116 -5.59 19.53 11.67
CA PRO A 116 -5.49 20.97 11.85
C PRO A 116 -6.88 21.50 12.23
N GLY A 117 -7.09 21.80 13.51
CA GLY A 117 -8.36 22.34 14.01
C GLY A 117 -8.69 22.03 15.47
N ALA A 118 -8.05 21.06 16.11
CA ALA A 118 -8.22 20.81 17.54
C ALA A 118 -7.11 21.53 18.33
N ARG A 119 -7.33 22.80 18.67
CA ARG A 119 -6.57 23.45 19.76
C ARG A 119 -7.26 23.15 21.10
N PRO A 120 -6.51 22.96 22.20
CA PRO A 120 -7.04 23.11 23.54
C PRO A 120 -7.53 24.54 23.81
#